data_AF-E2BLP1-F1
#
_entry.id   AF-E2BLP1-F1
#
_cell.length_a   1.000
_cell.length_b   1.000
_cell.length_c   1.000
_cell.angle_alpha   90.00
_cell.angle_beta   90.00
_cell.angle_gamma   90.00
#
_symmetry.space_group_name_H-M   'P 1'
#
loop_
_entity.id
_entity.type
_entity.pdbx_description
1 polymer ?
#
loop_
_entity_poly.entity_id
_entity_poly.type
_entity_poly.pdbx_seq_one_letter_code
_entity_poly.pdbx_strand_id
1 'polypeptide(L)'
;MPMQWQNFLDVLGRKMRSSRLASDIALKTKINREDELMSYLATDHEIIKLISMWLDETYNKREGKSLEKATIFKMVGNREFQSKKYALSVSTYTKSAIYAPADSEDLSVAIANRSAALFYLGKYHVSTID
;
A
#
# COMPACT_ATOMS: atom_id res chain seq x y z
N MET A 1 -12.93 -7.41 -12.40
CA MET A 1 -12.97 -6.82 -11.05
C MET A 1 -11.85 -7.45 -10.24
N PRO A 2 -11.00 -6.68 -9.52
CA PRO A 2 -10.00 -7.29 -8.64
C PRO A 2 -10.69 -8.22 -7.65
N MET A 3 -10.05 -9.36 -7.34
CA MET A 3 -10.53 -10.21 -6.25
C MET A 3 -10.46 -9.38 -4.96
N GLN A 4 -11.61 -8.93 -4.49
CA GLN A 4 -11.72 -8.18 -3.23
C GLN A 4 -11.11 -9.03 -2.12
N TRP A 5 -10.41 -8.39 -1.18
CA TRP A 5 -9.75 -9.06 -0.07
C TRP A 5 -10.66 -10.08 0.63
N GLN A 6 -11.93 -9.73 0.81
CA GLN A 6 -12.92 -10.62 1.39
C GLN A 6 -13.16 -11.90 0.56
N ASN A 7 -13.26 -11.77 -0.77
CA ASN A 7 -13.44 -12.93 -1.65
C ASN A 7 -12.23 -13.87 -1.61
N PHE A 8 -11.01 -13.31 -1.52
CA PHE A 8 -9.79 -14.09 -1.34
C PHE A 8 -9.82 -14.87 -0.03
N LEU A 9 -10.14 -14.20 1.08
CA LEU A 9 -10.28 -14.84 2.39
C LEU A 9 -11.35 -15.93 2.42
N ASP A 10 -12.48 -15.71 1.74
CA ASP A 10 -13.57 -16.69 1.67
C ASP A 10 -13.19 -17.94 0.86
N VAL A 11 -12.39 -17.77 -0.20
CA VAL A 11 -11.85 -18.89 -1.00
C VAL A 11 -10.78 -19.64 -0.23
N LEU A 12 -9.85 -18.92 0.40
CA LEU A 12 -8.80 -19.49 1.23
C LEU A 12 -9.41 -20.28 2.40
N GLY A 13 -10.38 -19.68 3.12
CA GLY A 13 -11.06 -20.32 4.23
C GLY A 13 -11.84 -21.57 3.83
N ARG A 14 -12.48 -21.58 2.65
CA ARG A 14 -13.11 -22.80 2.11
C ARG A 14 -12.10 -23.89 1.81
N LYS A 15 -10.95 -23.52 1.22
CA LYS A 15 -9.91 -24.48 0.85
C LYS A 15 -9.22 -25.09 2.08
N MET A 16 -8.98 -24.28 3.11
CA MET A 16 -8.49 -24.72 4.42
C MET A 16 -9.43 -25.72 5.09
N ARG A 17 -10.75 -25.53 5.00
CA ARG A 17 -11.74 -26.47 5.55
C ARG A 17 -11.85 -27.78 4.76
N SER A 18 -11.53 -27.77 3.46
CA SER A 18 -11.56 -28.96 2.61
C SER A 18 -10.27 -29.78 2.60
N SER A 19 -9.12 -29.12 2.82
CA SER A 19 -7.84 -29.75 3.14
C SER A 19 -8.00 -30.43 4.51
N ARG A 20 -7.32 -31.55 4.78
CA ARG A 20 -7.39 -32.29 6.08
C ARG A 20 -6.91 -31.46 7.30
N LEU A 21 -6.76 -30.15 7.16
CA LEU A 21 -6.53 -29.15 8.20
C LEU A 21 -7.78 -28.88 9.06
N ALA A 22 -8.91 -29.54 8.76
CA ALA A 22 -10.12 -29.56 9.58
C ALA A 22 -9.99 -30.39 10.87
N SER A 23 -8.88 -30.24 11.61
CA SER A 23 -8.93 -30.30 13.08
C SER A 23 -9.17 -28.86 13.58
N ASP A 24 -10.33 -28.33 13.16
CA ASP A 24 -10.85 -26.95 13.26
C ASP A 24 -10.85 -26.32 14.67
N ILE A 25 -10.43 -27.06 15.71
CA ILE A 25 -10.42 -26.61 17.12
C ILE A 25 -9.00 -26.26 17.60
N ALA A 26 -7.94 -26.88 17.04
CA ALA A 26 -6.57 -26.66 17.49
C ALA A 26 -5.91 -25.40 16.88
N LEU A 27 -6.29 -25.02 15.65
CA LEU A 27 -5.77 -23.84 14.97
C LEU A 27 -6.22 -22.53 15.63
N LYS A 28 -7.49 -22.46 16.02
CA LYS A 28 -8.08 -21.27 16.67
C LYS A 28 -7.60 -21.02 18.09
N THR A 29 -7.11 -22.05 18.79
CA THR A 29 -6.69 -21.96 20.19
C THR A 29 -5.18 -21.83 20.37
N LYS A 30 -4.36 -22.16 19.35
CA LYS A 30 -2.90 -22.23 19.49
C LYS A 30 -2.13 -21.17 18.71
N ILE A 31 -2.68 -20.62 17.63
CA ILE A 31 -1.97 -19.65 16.78
C ILE A 31 -2.43 -18.23 17.15
N ASN A 32 -1.68 -17.60 18.05
CA ASN A 32 -1.87 -16.20 18.44
C ASN A 32 -0.91 -15.25 17.70
N ARG A 33 0.00 -15.77 16.89
CA ARG A 33 1.02 -14.99 16.18
C ARG A 33 0.94 -15.21 14.67
N GLU A 34 1.09 -14.13 13.93
CA GLU A 34 0.98 -14.12 12.46
C GLU A 34 2.07 -14.96 11.79
N ASP A 35 3.28 -15.00 12.36
CA ASP A 35 4.42 -15.79 11.86
C ASP A 35 4.15 -17.30 11.93
N GLU A 36 3.59 -17.77 13.03
CA GLU A 36 3.19 -19.18 13.20
C GLU A 36 2.07 -19.57 12.23
N LEU A 37 1.09 -18.67 12.02
CA LEU A 37 0.05 -18.86 11.01
C LEU A 37 0.65 -18.97 9.61
N MET A 38 1.55 -18.06 9.24
CA MET A 38 2.16 -18.03 7.92
C MET A 38 3.05 -19.26 7.68
N SER A 39 3.81 -19.70 8.68
CA SER A 39 4.59 -20.94 8.62
C SER A 39 3.70 -22.16 8.40
N TYR A 40 2.55 -22.21 9.09
CA TYR A 40 1.58 -23.29 8.91
C TYR A 40 0.92 -23.27 7.53
N LEU A 41 0.43 -22.12 7.07
CA LEU A 41 -0.14 -21.96 5.73
C LEU A 41 0.87 -22.31 4.64
N ALA A 42 2.15 -22.07 4.89
CA ALA A 42 3.23 -22.40 3.97
C ALA A 42 3.48 -23.92 3.83
N THR A 43 2.93 -24.77 4.71
CA THR A 43 3.04 -26.22 4.58
C THR A 43 2.10 -26.81 3.53
N ASP A 44 1.04 -26.10 3.15
CA ASP A 44 0.08 -26.54 2.15
C ASP A 44 0.38 -25.86 0.81
N HIS A 45 0.90 -26.66 -0.13
CA HIS A 45 1.29 -26.19 -1.47
C HIS A 45 0.12 -25.56 -2.25
N GLU A 46 -1.10 -26.05 -2.05
CA GLU A 46 -2.27 -25.52 -2.74
C GLU A 46 -2.73 -24.17 -2.15
N ILE A 47 -2.49 -23.95 -0.86
CA ILE A 47 -2.68 -22.66 -0.20
C ILE A 47 -1.61 -21.66 -0.64
N ILE A 48 -0.33 -22.04 -0.63
CA ILE A 48 0.76 -21.18 -1.14
C ILE A 48 0.47 -20.76 -2.57
N LYS A 49 0.11 -21.70 -3.45
CA LYS A 49 -0.19 -21.39 -4.84
C LYS A 49 -1.31 -20.35 -4.98
N LEU A 50 -2.36 -20.46 -4.16
CA LEU A 50 -3.48 -19.51 -4.16
C LEU A 50 -3.06 -18.12 -3.66
N ILE A 51 -2.26 -18.07 -2.60
CA ILE A 51 -1.67 -16.82 -2.07
C ILE A 51 -0.78 -16.17 -3.13
N SER A 52 0.14 -16.93 -3.75
CA SER A 52 1.04 -16.43 -4.78
C SER A 52 0.29 -15.90 -6.01
N MET A 53 -0.73 -16.62 -6.48
CA MET A 53 -1.57 -16.15 -7.60
C MET A 53 -2.27 -14.83 -7.28
N TRP A 54 -2.76 -14.67 -6.04
CA TRP A 54 -3.39 -13.42 -5.60
C TRP A 54 -2.37 -12.28 -5.46
N LEU A 55 -1.17 -12.56 -4.93
CA LEU A 55 -0.07 -11.60 -4.85
C LEU A 55 0.37 -11.15 -6.24
N ASP A 56 0.51 -12.06 -7.19
CA ASP A 56 0.86 -11.71 -8.57
C ASP A 56 -0.23 -10.87 -9.23
N GLU A 57 -1.51 -11.23 -9.07
CA GLU A 57 -2.62 -10.45 -9.63
C GLU A 57 -2.69 -9.04 -9.02
N THR A 58 -2.39 -8.90 -7.72
CA THR A 58 -2.41 -7.61 -7.02
C THR A 58 -1.17 -6.77 -7.32
N TYR A 59 0.00 -7.38 -7.48
CA TYR A 59 1.24 -6.71 -7.83
C TYR A 59 1.24 -6.24 -9.28
N ASN A 60 0.79 -7.07 -10.22
CA ASN A 60 0.71 -6.73 -11.65
C ASN A 60 -0.27 -5.60 -11.96
N LYS A 61 -1.20 -5.30 -11.05
CA LYS A 61 -2.13 -4.16 -11.16
C LYS A 61 -1.55 -2.85 -10.62
N ARG A 62 -0.50 -2.90 -9.81
CA ARG A 62 0.18 -1.69 -9.35
C ARG A 62 1.03 -1.17 -10.51
N GLU A 63 0.83 0.08 -10.87
CA GLU A 63 1.77 0.73 -11.77
C GLU A 63 3.15 0.73 -11.12
N GLY A 64 4.15 0.26 -11.87
CA GLY A 64 5.53 0.21 -11.41
C GLY A 64 6.11 1.60 -11.12
N LYS A 65 7.30 1.60 -10.51
CA LYS A 65 8.09 2.83 -10.36
C LYS A 65 8.40 3.41 -11.73
N SER A 66 8.32 4.74 -11.85
CA SER A 66 8.54 5.47 -13.09
C SER A 66 9.10 6.84 -12.76
N LEU A 67 10.36 7.06 -13.13
CA LEU A 67 11.04 8.34 -12.94
C LEU A 67 10.32 9.48 -13.67
N GLU A 68 9.81 9.20 -14.87
CA GLU A 68 9.03 10.14 -15.67
C GLU A 68 7.76 10.58 -14.94
N LYS A 69 6.95 9.63 -14.46
CA LYS A 69 5.74 9.94 -13.68
C LYS A 69 6.07 10.68 -12.39
N ALA A 70 7.11 10.24 -11.67
CA ALA A 70 7.57 10.92 -10.46
C ALA A 70 7.92 12.38 -10.75
N THR A 71 8.65 12.64 -11.83
CA THR A 71 9.03 13.99 -12.27
C THR A 71 7.82 14.85 -12.64
N ILE A 72 6.86 14.30 -13.38
CA ILE A 72 5.62 15.00 -13.73
C ILE A 72 4.86 15.41 -12.47
N PHE A 73 4.65 14.47 -11.54
CA PHE A 73 3.95 14.77 -10.29
C PHE A 73 4.73 15.77 -9.44
N LYS A 74 6.06 15.66 -9.33
CA LYS A 74 6.90 16.67 -8.65
C LYS A 74 6.66 18.07 -9.23
N MET A 75 6.68 18.22 -10.56
CA MET A 75 6.45 19.51 -11.21
C MET A 75 5.05 20.07 -10.98
N VAL A 76 4.01 19.22 -10.99
CA VAL A 76 2.64 19.64 -10.67
C VAL A 76 2.54 20.06 -9.20
N GLY A 77 3.11 19.28 -8.29
CA GLY A 77 3.13 19.58 -6.85
C GLY A 77 3.82 20.91 -6.55
N ASN A 78 4.91 21.22 -7.26
CA ASN A 78 5.62 22.49 -7.16
C ASN A 78 4.72 23.67 -7.58
N ARG A 79 3.98 23.55 -8.69
CA ARG A 79 3.04 24.59 -9.16
C ARG A 79 1.90 24.82 -8.16
N GLU A 80 1.36 23.74 -7.59
CA GLU A 80 0.32 23.80 -6.56
C GLU A 80 0.85 24.47 -5.28
N PHE A 81 2.06 24.12 -4.87
CA PHE A 81 2.73 24.71 -3.71
C PHE A 81 2.95 26.22 -3.88
N GLN A 82 3.48 26.64 -5.04
CA GLN A 82 3.67 28.05 -5.39
C GLN A 82 2.35 28.82 -5.41
N SER A 83 1.26 28.16 -5.82
CA SER A 83 -0.10 28.71 -5.80
C SER A 83 -0.77 28.66 -4.43
N LYS A 84 -0.05 28.30 -3.36
CA LYS A 84 -0.54 28.13 -1.98
C LYS A 84 -1.65 27.08 -1.82
N LYS A 85 -1.80 26.17 -2.79
CA LYS A 85 -2.78 25.07 -2.76
C LYS A 85 -2.18 23.87 -2.02
N TYR A 86 -1.83 24.05 -0.76
CA TYR A 86 -1.00 23.09 -0.01
C TYR A 86 -1.66 21.71 0.14
N ALA A 87 -2.98 21.63 0.33
CA ALA A 87 -3.69 20.35 0.42
C ALA A 87 -3.56 19.51 -0.87
N LEU A 88 -3.69 20.15 -2.03
CA LEU A 88 -3.48 19.50 -3.33
C LEU A 88 -2.02 19.09 -3.51
N SER A 89 -1.10 20.00 -3.17
CA SER A 89 0.34 19.76 -3.24
C SER A 89 0.78 18.53 -2.42
N VAL A 90 0.20 18.31 -1.23
CA VAL A 90 0.43 17.10 -0.43
C VAL A 90 0.01 15.83 -1.18
N SER A 91 -1.19 15.83 -1.78
CA SER A 91 -1.68 14.70 -2.57
C SER A 91 -0.74 14.42 -3.76
N THR A 92 -0.33 15.46 -4.45
CA THR A 92 0.52 15.35 -5.64
C THR A 92 1.95 14.91 -5.32
N TYR A 93 2.59 15.44 -4.27
CA TYR A 93 3.90 14.93 -3.83
C TYR A 93 3.82 13.49 -3.29
N THR A 94 2.68 13.08 -2.72
CA THR A 94 2.46 11.67 -2.36
C THR A 94 2.48 10.78 -3.60
N LYS A 95 1.82 11.20 -4.71
CA LYS A 95 1.92 10.49 -5.99
C LYS A 95 3.36 10.46 -6.51
N SER A 96 4.08 11.59 -6.45
CA SER A 96 5.51 11.66 -6.81
C SER A 96 6.33 10.59 -6.06
N ALA A 97 6.13 10.45 -4.75
CA ALA A 97 6.84 9.46 -3.94
C ALA A 97 6.44 8.01 -4.28
N ILE A 98 5.16 7.76 -4.60
CA ILE A 98 4.69 6.43 -5.04
C ILE A 98 5.43 5.98 -6.30
N TYR A 99 5.64 6.87 -7.28
CA TYR A 99 6.31 6.53 -8.54
C TYR A 99 7.84 6.59 -8.47
N ALA A 100 8.42 7.34 -7.53
CA ALA A 100 9.87 7.47 -7.41
C ALA A 100 10.55 6.10 -7.13
N PRO A 101 11.62 5.75 -7.86
CA PRO A 101 12.48 4.61 -7.53
C PRO A 101 13.03 4.72 -6.10
N ALA A 102 13.14 3.59 -5.41
CA ALA A 102 13.46 3.55 -3.97
C ALA A 102 14.87 4.06 -3.64
N ASP A 103 15.80 3.90 -4.58
CA ASP A 103 17.21 4.29 -4.54
C ASP A 103 17.49 5.66 -5.17
N SER A 104 16.44 6.36 -5.62
CA SER A 104 16.59 7.68 -6.25
C SER A 104 16.49 8.83 -5.24
N GLU A 105 17.23 9.91 -5.51
CA GLU A 105 17.09 11.18 -4.80
C GLU A 105 15.66 11.77 -4.97
N ASP A 106 14.97 11.47 -6.06
CA ASP A 106 13.59 11.94 -6.27
C ASP A 106 12.62 11.48 -5.18
N LEU A 107 12.88 10.33 -4.54
CA LEU A 107 12.07 9.88 -3.41
C LEU A 107 12.27 10.79 -2.19
N SER A 108 13.52 11.10 -1.83
CA SER A 108 13.82 11.98 -0.69
C SER A 108 13.29 13.40 -0.93
N VAL A 109 13.44 13.91 -2.16
CA VAL A 109 12.89 15.20 -2.59
C VAL A 109 11.36 15.22 -2.50
N ALA A 110 10.67 14.19 -2.99
CA ALA A 110 9.22 14.11 -2.91
C ALA A 110 8.71 14.09 -1.46
N ILE A 111 9.40 13.36 -0.57
CA ILE A 111 9.08 13.32 0.86
C ILE A 111 9.32 14.68 1.50
N ALA A 112 10.47 15.32 1.25
CA ALA A 112 10.78 16.64 1.79
C ALA A 112 9.75 17.69 1.36
N ASN A 113 9.39 17.70 0.07
CA ASN A 113 8.40 18.62 -0.47
C ASN A 113 6.99 18.38 0.11
N ARG A 114 6.61 17.11 0.31
CA ARG A 114 5.36 16.76 1.01
C ARG A 114 5.35 17.28 2.45
N SER A 115 6.46 17.13 3.17
CA SER A 115 6.61 17.64 4.54
C SER A 115 6.50 19.17 4.60
N ALA A 116 7.12 19.88 3.65
CA ALA A 116 6.99 21.32 3.53
C ALA A 116 5.52 21.72 3.27
N ALA A 117 4.82 21.03 2.36
CA ALA A 117 3.41 21.31 2.08
C ALA A 117 2.51 21.08 3.30
N LEU A 118 2.74 20.02 4.07
CA LEU A 118 2.02 19.75 5.33
C LEU A 118 2.26 20.85 6.37
N PHE A 119 3.52 21.29 6.52
CA PHE A 119 3.88 22.37 7.44
C PHE A 119 3.12 23.67 7.12
N TYR A 120 3.09 24.07 5.84
CA TYR A 120 2.33 25.26 5.44
C TYR A 120 0.83 25.04 5.56
N LEU A 121 0.30 23.87 5.20
CA LEU A 121 -1.12 23.56 5.36
C LEU A 121 -1.58 23.77 6.82
N GLY A 122 -0.79 23.32 7.80
CA GLY A 122 -1.04 23.56 9.21
C GLY A 122 -1.03 25.05 9.59
N LYS A 123 -0.11 25.85 9.02
CA LYS A 123 -0.08 27.31 9.25
C LYS A 123 -1.29 28.05 8.69
N TYR A 124 -1.75 27.69 7.49
CA TYR A 124 -2.93 28.32 6.87
C TYR A 124 -4.24 27.90 7.55
N HIS A 125 -4.31 26.68 8.08
CA HIS A 125 -5.46 26.26 8.88
C HIS A 125 -5.58 27.04 10.19
N VAL A 126 -4.45 27.47 10.79
CA VAL A 126 -4.46 28.30 12.00
C VAL A 126 -4.80 29.76 11.68
N SER A 127 -4.46 30.26 10.50
CA SER A 127 -4.67 31.68 10.11
C SER A 127 -6.04 31.97 9.45
N THR A 128 -6.95 31.00 9.44
CA THR A 128 -8.34 31.17 8.95
C THR A 128 -9.39 31.11 10.09
N ILE A 129 -8.93 31.18 11.34
CA ILE A 129 -9.79 31.15 12.55
C ILE A 129 -9.95 32.56 13.18
N ASP A 130 -9.39 33.60 12.58
CA ASP A 130 -9.60 35.02 12.95
C ASP A 130 -10.49 35.74 11.91
#